data_AF-A0A8T3DQE7-F1
#
_entry.id   AF-A0A8T3DQE7-F1
#
_cell.length_a   1.000
_cell.length_b   1.000
_cell.length_c   1.000
_cell.angle_alpha   90.00
_cell.angle_beta   90.00
_cell.angle_gamma   90.00
#
_symmetry.space_group_name_H-M   'P 1'
#
loop_
_entity.id
_entity.type
_entity.pdbx_description
1 polymer ?
#
loop_
_entity_poly.entity_id
_entity_poly.type
_entity_poly.pdbx_seq_one_letter_code
_entity_poly.pdbx_strand_id
1 'polypeptide(L)'
;MAGTRVPGALLLCVSLLPLAQLSGGQVPNCQVVRSSFQLLHPGVKWTPESPVSGADLQVCQTKGPTCCSRRMEERYLAAARQNMESSLQASSAQLKLLIIQNAAIFQGKKTSPRTPF
;
A
#
# COMPACT_ATOMS: atom_id res chain seq x y z
N MET A 1 6.57 -60.43 33.20
CA MET A 1 6.78 -60.25 31.74
C MET A 1 5.46 -59.72 31.19
N ALA A 2 5.33 -58.58 30.51
CA ALA A 2 6.29 -57.72 29.85
C ALA A 2 5.83 -56.26 30.02
N GLY A 3 6.78 -55.38 30.37
CA GLY A 3 6.55 -53.95 30.33
C GLY A 3 6.33 -53.50 28.90
N THR A 4 5.28 -52.72 28.68
CA THR A 4 5.04 -52.03 27.42
C THR A 4 6.14 -50.98 27.24
N ARG A 5 7.21 -51.36 26.52
CA ARG A 5 8.21 -50.43 26.01
C ARG A 5 7.53 -49.53 24.98
N VAL A 6 7.11 -48.35 25.44
CA VAL A 6 6.79 -47.23 24.55
C VAL A 6 8.06 -46.95 23.75
N PRO A 7 8.06 -47.08 22.42
CA PRO A 7 9.25 -46.79 21.64
C PRO A 7 9.55 -45.30 21.82
N GLY A 8 10.63 -45.00 22.56
CA GLY A 8 11.19 -43.66 22.76
C GLY A 8 11.65 -42.97 21.47
N ALA A 9 11.27 -43.49 20.30
CA ALA A 9 11.54 -42.92 19.00
C ALA A 9 10.46 -41.92 18.54
N LEU A 10 9.22 -41.98 19.06
CA LEU A 10 8.15 -41.07 18.60
C LEU A 10 8.05 -39.74 19.36
N LEU A 11 8.71 -39.61 20.51
CA LEU A 11 8.69 -38.39 21.35
C LEU A 11 9.85 -37.42 21.07
N LEU A 12 10.77 -37.77 20.16
CA LEU A 12 11.96 -36.95 19.83
C LEU A 12 11.83 -36.16 18.52
N CYS A 13 10.73 -36.29 17.78
CA CYS A 13 10.56 -35.61 16.49
C CYS A 13 9.84 -34.25 16.57
N VAL A 14 9.49 -33.77 17.77
CA VAL A 14 8.76 -32.49 17.94
C VAL A 14 9.70 -31.31 18.24
N SER A 15 11.02 -31.53 18.36
CA SER A 15 11.98 -30.50 18.77
C SER A 15 12.67 -29.74 17.63
N LEU A 16 12.28 -29.96 16.36
CA LEU A 16 12.86 -29.27 15.20
C LEU A 16 11.82 -28.45 14.43
N LEU A 17 10.90 -27.77 15.14
CA LEU A 17 10.31 -26.55 14.57
C LEU A 17 11.38 -25.46 14.66
N PRO A 18 11.88 -24.92 13.54
CA PRO A 18 12.67 -23.70 13.61
C PRO A 18 11.76 -22.62 14.16
N LEU A 19 12.04 -22.15 15.37
CA LEU A 19 11.52 -20.89 15.87
C LEU A 19 11.80 -19.86 14.78
N ALA A 20 10.70 -19.37 14.19
CA ALA A 20 10.72 -18.29 13.23
C ALA A 20 11.70 -17.22 13.72
N GLN A 21 12.69 -16.94 12.87
CA GLN A 21 13.83 -16.09 13.13
C GLN A 21 13.40 -14.82 13.88
N LEU A 22 13.76 -14.71 15.15
CA LEU A 22 13.77 -13.44 15.85
C LEU A 22 14.83 -12.56 15.17
N SER A 23 14.36 -11.69 14.28
CA SER A 23 14.81 -10.29 14.13
C SER A 23 16.18 -9.97 14.73
N GLY A 24 17.24 -10.15 13.95
CA GLY A 24 18.58 -9.71 14.33
C GLY A 24 19.63 -10.10 13.29
N GLY A 25 19.79 -9.29 12.24
CA GLY A 25 21.00 -9.34 11.40
C GLY A 25 20.94 -10.09 10.07
N GLN A 26 19.78 -10.20 9.42
CA GLN A 26 19.74 -10.54 7.99
C GLN A 26 19.41 -9.27 7.21
N VAL A 27 20.34 -8.82 6.37
CA VAL A 27 20.15 -7.66 5.48
C VAL A 27 18.86 -7.89 4.68
N PRO A 28 17.81 -7.06 4.81
CA PRO A 28 16.56 -7.31 4.11
C PRO A 28 16.81 -7.28 2.60
N ASN A 29 16.47 -8.37 1.90
CA ASN A 29 16.49 -8.40 0.45
C ASN A 29 15.42 -7.42 -0.07
N CYS A 30 15.83 -6.38 -0.79
CA CYS A 30 14.95 -5.32 -1.27
C CYS A 30 14.06 -5.74 -2.47
N GLN A 31 14.12 -7.00 -2.88
CA GLN A 31 13.41 -7.54 -4.04
C GLN A 31 11.89 -7.29 -4.02
N VAL A 32 11.21 -7.47 -2.88
CA VAL A 32 9.75 -7.27 -2.78
C VAL A 32 9.37 -5.80 -2.93
N VAL A 33 10.16 -4.90 -2.34
CA VAL A 33 9.95 -3.45 -2.45
C VAL A 33 10.24 -3.00 -3.89
N ARG A 34 11.30 -3.53 -4.50
CA ARG A 34 11.68 -3.26 -5.88
C ARG A 34 10.60 -3.70 -6.87
N SER A 35 10.09 -4.92 -6.75
CA SER A 35 9.02 -5.41 -7.64
C SER A 35 7.75 -4.58 -7.52
N SER A 36 7.38 -4.20 -6.30
CA SER A 36 6.23 -3.32 -6.04
C SER A 36 6.42 -1.93 -6.66
N PHE A 37 7.62 -1.35 -6.57
CA PHE A 37 7.92 -0.06 -7.19
C PHE A 37 7.89 -0.13 -8.73
N GLN A 38 8.46 -1.19 -9.31
CA GLN A 38 8.48 -1.39 -10.76
C GLN A 38 7.08 -1.55 -11.36
N LEU A 39 6.14 -2.14 -10.62
CA LEU A 39 4.74 -2.24 -11.04
C LEU A 39 4.09 -0.86 -11.22
N LEU A 40 4.40 0.08 -10.31
CA LEU A 40 3.87 1.44 -10.35
C LEU A 40 4.66 2.35 -11.30
N HIS A 41 5.94 2.03 -11.53
CA HIS A 41 6.85 2.81 -12.34
C HIS A 41 7.66 1.90 -13.28
N PRO A 42 7.09 1.46 -14.41
CA PRO A 42 7.78 0.60 -15.36
C PRO A 42 9.03 1.27 -15.94
N GLY A 43 10.10 0.48 -16.17
CA GLY A 43 11.30 0.93 -16.88
C GLY A 43 12.31 1.75 -16.06
N VAL A 44 12.06 1.97 -14.77
CA VAL A 44 13.02 2.67 -13.89
C VAL A 44 14.13 1.73 -13.41
N LYS A 45 15.39 2.15 -13.57
CA LYS A 45 16.59 1.36 -13.19
C LYS A 45 17.18 1.69 -11.82
N TRP A 46 16.65 2.70 -11.12
CA TRP A 46 17.27 3.30 -9.92
C TRP A 46 16.77 2.73 -8.58
N THR A 47 16.20 1.53 -8.61
CA THR A 47 15.74 0.82 -7.41
C THR A 47 16.93 0.18 -6.70
N PRO A 48 17.12 0.43 -5.39
CA PRO A 48 18.23 -0.16 -4.64
C PRO A 48 18.12 -1.70 -4.61
N GLU A 49 19.27 -2.36 -4.73
CA GLU A 49 19.41 -3.83 -4.66
C GLU A 49 19.61 -4.32 -3.24
N SER A 50 20.32 -3.52 -2.45
CA SER A 50 20.54 -3.71 -1.02
C SER A 50 19.98 -2.54 -0.24
N PRO A 51 19.74 -2.71 1.07
CA PRO A 51 19.31 -1.62 1.95
C PRO A 51 20.30 -0.46 1.92
N VAL A 52 19.77 0.76 1.85
CA VAL A 52 20.51 2.02 1.87
C VAL A 52 20.25 2.75 3.18
N SER A 53 21.07 3.77 3.49
CA SER A 53 20.81 4.64 4.63
C SER A 53 19.46 5.36 4.46
N GLY A 54 18.63 5.31 5.50
CA GLY A 54 17.34 6.01 5.53
C GLY A 54 17.41 7.44 6.05
N ALA A 55 18.60 7.96 6.35
CA ALA A 55 18.78 9.29 6.92
C ALA A 55 18.34 10.44 5.98
N ASP A 56 18.35 10.19 4.67
CA ASP A 56 18.01 11.19 3.65
C ASP A 56 16.51 11.23 3.30
N LEU A 57 15.71 10.36 3.92
CA LEU A 57 14.26 10.29 3.71
C LEU A 57 13.55 11.38 4.52
N GLN A 58 12.61 12.07 3.90
CA GLN A 58 11.91 13.21 4.52
C GLN A 58 10.52 12.82 5.04
N VAL A 59 9.85 11.85 4.41
CA VAL A 59 8.47 11.46 4.71
C VAL A 59 8.46 10.16 5.50
N CYS A 60 9.21 9.16 5.03
CA CYS A 60 9.38 7.88 5.66
C CYS A 60 10.36 7.98 6.82
N GLN A 61 9.87 7.97 8.06
CA GLN A 61 10.71 7.88 9.25
C GLN A 61 11.23 6.45 9.43
N THR A 62 12.54 6.27 9.32
CA THR A 62 13.19 4.96 9.46
C THR A 62 14.26 5.00 10.55
N LYS A 63 14.34 3.95 11.37
CA LYS A 63 15.39 3.76 12.37
C LYS A 63 16.37 2.70 11.86
N GLY A 64 17.23 3.07 10.91
CA GLY A 64 18.24 2.17 10.34
C GLY A 64 18.18 2.06 8.81
N PRO A 65 18.80 1.02 8.23
CA PRO A 65 18.83 0.83 6.78
C PRO A 65 17.45 0.47 6.23
N THR A 66 17.17 0.91 5.01
CA THR A 66 15.86 0.82 4.35
C THR A 66 16.00 0.50 2.87
N CYS A 67 14.97 -0.13 2.29
CA CYS A 67 14.89 -0.40 0.86
C CYS A 67 14.27 0.76 0.07
N CYS A 68 13.99 1.90 0.71
CA CYS A 68 13.51 3.11 0.08
C CYS A 68 14.67 4.09 -0.11
N SER A 69 15.00 4.40 -1.37
CA SER A 69 15.92 5.50 -1.66
C SER A 69 15.16 6.83 -1.68
N ARG A 70 15.86 7.95 -1.45
CA ARG A 70 15.26 9.29 -1.57
C ARG A 70 14.55 9.51 -2.91
N ARG A 71 15.14 9.03 -4.00
CA ARG A 71 14.53 9.12 -5.34
C ARG A 71 13.25 8.28 -5.47
N MET A 72 13.19 7.13 -4.79
CA MET A 72 11.99 6.30 -4.72
C MET A 72 10.90 7.01 -3.91
N GLU A 73 11.25 7.58 -2.76
CA GLU A 73 10.34 8.35 -1.91
C GLU A 73 9.76 9.56 -2.63
N GLU A 74 10.58 10.34 -3.33
CA GLU A 74 10.13 11.50 -4.11
C GLU A 74 9.10 11.11 -5.18
N ARG A 75 9.28 9.94 -5.82
CA ARG A 75 8.33 9.41 -6.82
C ARG A 75 7.03 8.93 -6.19
N TYR A 76 7.11 8.22 -5.07
CA TYR A 76 5.92 7.83 -4.32
C TYR A 76 5.13 9.04 -3.82
N LEU A 77 5.82 10.07 -3.32
CA LEU A 77 5.19 11.29 -2.85
C LEU A 77 4.46 12.01 -4.00
N ALA A 78 5.08 12.11 -5.18
CA ALA A 78 4.43 12.69 -6.36
C ALA A 78 3.18 11.89 -6.78
N ALA A 79 3.27 10.56 -6.83
CA ALA A 79 2.15 9.70 -7.17
C ALA A 79 1.01 9.80 -6.14
N ALA A 80 1.34 9.83 -4.85
CA ALA A 80 0.36 9.98 -3.78
C ALA A 80 -0.39 11.32 -3.87
N ARG A 81 0.33 12.43 -4.11
CA ARG A 81 -0.30 13.75 -4.31
C ARG A 81 -1.24 13.75 -5.51
N GLN A 82 -0.78 13.25 -6.65
CA GLN A 82 -1.60 13.17 -7.86
C GLN A 82 -2.86 12.34 -7.64
N ASN A 83 -2.75 11.21 -6.92
CA ASN A 83 -3.88 10.34 -6.63
C ASN A 83 -4.90 11.00 -5.68
N MET A 84 -4.42 11.74 -4.67
CA MET A 84 -5.30 12.50 -3.78
C MET A 84 -6.02 13.61 -4.56
N GLU A 85 -5.30 14.37 -5.37
CA GLU A 85 -5.87 15.44 -6.20
C GLU A 85 -6.92 14.89 -7.18
N SER A 86 -6.63 13.79 -7.88
CA SER A 86 -7.58 13.18 -8.81
C SER A 86 -8.82 12.64 -8.09
N SER A 87 -8.64 12.03 -6.91
CA SER A 87 -9.76 11.50 -6.10
C SER A 87 -10.66 12.62 -5.58
N LEU A 88 -10.07 13.74 -5.15
CA LEU A 88 -10.80 14.93 -4.72
C LEU A 88 -11.54 15.58 -5.88
N GLN A 89 -10.90 15.70 -7.04
CA GLN A 89 -11.53 16.25 -8.25
C GLN A 89 -12.71 15.38 -8.71
N ALA A 90 -12.56 14.06 -8.74
CA ALA A 90 -13.62 13.14 -9.12
C ALA A 90 -14.83 13.25 -8.18
N SER A 91 -14.59 13.23 -6.87
CA SER A 91 -15.63 13.41 -5.84
C SER A 91 -16.34 14.76 -5.99
N SER A 92 -15.58 15.83 -6.23
CA SER A 92 -16.12 17.17 -6.44
C SER A 92 -16.98 17.26 -7.71
N ALA A 93 -16.53 16.65 -8.80
CA ALA A 93 -17.27 16.63 -10.06
C ALA A 93 -18.61 15.88 -9.92
N GLN A 94 -18.60 14.73 -9.26
CA GLN A 94 -19.82 13.97 -8.95
C GLN A 94 -20.78 14.79 -8.09
N LEU A 95 -20.29 15.42 -7.03
CA LEU A 95 -21.10 16.26 -6.16
C LEU A 95 -21.71 17.44 -6.92
N LYS A 96 -20.91 18.14 -7.74
CA LYS A 96 -21.39 19.25 -8.60
C LYS A 96 -22.51 18.79 -9.53
N LEU A 97 -22.38 17.61 -10.14
CA LEU A 97 -23.41 17.05 -11.01
C LEU A 97 -24.71 16.82 -10.24
N LEU A 98 -24.65 16.22 -9.05
CA LEU A 98 -25.83 16.00 -8.21
C LEU A 98 -26.48 17.32 -7.78
N ILE A 99 -25.70 18.34 -7.44
CA ILE A 99 -26.22 19.67 -7.09
C ILE A 99 -26.93 20.29 -8.29
N ILE A 100 -26.31 20.28 -9.47
CA ILE A 100 -26.89 20.82 -10.71
C ILE A 100 -28.17 20.07 -11.07
N GLN A 101 -28.17 18.73 -10.96
CA GLN A 101 -29.35 17.90 -11.25
C GLN A 101 -30.51 18.23 -10.30
N ASN A 102 -30.25 18.32 -8.99
CA ASN A 102 -31.26 18.70 -8.01
C ASN A 102 -31.77 20.13 -8.28
N ALA A 103 -30.88 21.08 -8.57
CA ALA A 103 -31.25 22.45 -8.93
C ALA A 103 -32.14 22.49 -10.18
N ALA A 104 -31.84 21.71 -11.21
CA ALA A 104 -32.65 21.61 -12.42
C ALA A 104 -34.04 21.01 -12.14
N ILE A 105 -34.16 20.03 -11.23
CA ILE A 105 -35.46 19.49 -10.80
C ILE A 105 -36.27 20.55 -10.05
N PHE A 106 -35.65 21.26 -9.09
CA PHE A 106 -36.32 22.30 -8.33
C PHE A 106 -36.71 23.52 -9.18
N GLN A 107 -35.87 23.91 -10.13
CA GLN A 107 -36.15 24.99 -11.07
C GLN A 107 -37.15 24.56 -12.15
N GLY A 108 -37.07 23.33 -12.66
CA GLY A 108 -38.03 22.74 -13.59
C GLY A 108 -39.44 22.65 -13.01
N LYS A 109 -39.57 22.39 -11.70
CA LYS A 109 -40.84 22.52 -10.98
C LYS A 109 -41.36 23.96 -10.88
N LYS A 110 -40.47 24.96 -10.87
CA LYS A 110 -40.85 26.40 -10.92
C LYS A 110 -41.15 26.88 -12.33
N THR A 111 -40.60 26.23 -13.36
CA THR A 111 -40.80 26.54 -14.78
C THR A 111 -41.70 25.52 -15.48
N SER A 112 -42.60 24.84 -14.77
CA SER A 112 -43.73 24.22 -15.45
C SER A 112 -44.50 25.35 -16.14
N PRO A 113 -44.66 25.33 -17.48
CA PRO A 113 -45.52 26.27 -18.14
C PRO A 113 -46.90 26.11 -17.51
N ARG A 114 -47.48 27.22 -17.06
CA ARG A 114 -48.92 27.31 -16.85
C ARG A 114 -49.54 26.89 -18.19
N THR A 115 -50.04 25.66 -18.31
CA THR A 115 -50.82 25.23 -19.47
C THR A 115 -52.00 26.19 -19.60
N PRO A 116 -52.13 26.94 -20.69
CA PRO A 116 -53.36 27.65 -20.99
C PRO A 116 -54.16 26.79 -21.95
N PHE A 117 -54.95 25.85 -21.42
CA PHE A 117 -56.15 25.31 -22.05
C PHE A 117 -57.06 24.75 -20.95
#